data_AF-A0A9P8N9K1-F1
#
_entry.id   AF-A0A9P8N9K1-F1
#
_cell.length_a   1.000
_cell.length_b   1.000
_cell.length_c   1.000
_cell.angle_alpha   90.00
_cell.angle_beta   90.00
_cell.angle_gamma   90.00
#
_symmetry.space_group_name_H-M   'P 1'
#
loop_
_entity.id
_entity.type
_entity.pdbx_description
1 polymer ?
#
loop_
_entity_poly.entity_id
_entity_poly.type
_entity_poly.pdbx_seq_one_letter_code
_entity_poly.pdbx_strand_id
1 'polypeptide(L)'
;MLDDEKNSLRDFLLDQIPSILKSFLQSSQEVDHNAPIRIVGHTPTVILDSADYLASIQPFVEKVQDAVSKYRRAAETCFPAAEIHSKHTFFVVDINNHNYDYENTQRVATIIPVYILRLSKRPTISRNPGWDEYLARRLANIRRGHQNEPLPLLEDLTKHDEHHFPGGLQS
;
A
#
# COMPACT_ATOMS: atom_id res chain seq x y z
N MET A 1 12.52 -1.68 20.27
CA MET A 1 11.83 -0.38 20.33
C MET A 1 10.83 -0.49 21.46
N LEU A 2 10.77 0.49 22.36
CA LEU A 2 9.77 0.49 23.43
C LEU A 2 8.38 0.77 22.83
N ASP A 3 7.32 0.25 23.46
CA ASP A 3 5.95 0.43 22.94
C ASP A 3 5.55 1.91 22.83
N ASP A 4 6.03 2.76 23.74
CA ASP A 4 5.80 4.21 23.69
C ASP A 4 6.48 4.87 22.48
N GLU A 5 7.70 4.45 22.15
CA GLU A 5 8.43 4.94 20.97
C GLU A 5 7.75 4.47 19.68
N LYS A 6 7.26 3.21 19.68
CA LYS A 6 6.49 2.62 18.58
C LYS A 6 5.25 3.44 18.29
N ASN A 7 4.45 3.70 19.32
CA ASN A 7 3.19 4.42 19.22
C ASN A 7 3.42 5.89 18.83
N SER A 8 4.43 6.55 19.43
CA SER A 8 4.80 7.92 19.06
C SER A 8 5.21 8.04 17.59
N LEU A 9 5.97 7.08 17.06
CA LEU A 9 6.34 7.06 15.64
C LEU A 9 5.12 6.80 14.75
N ARG A 10 4.25 5.87 15.15
CA ARG A 10 3.01 5.55 14.44
C ARG A 10 2.12 6.79 14.30
N ASP A 11 1.86 7.48 15.41
CA ASP A 11 1.01 8.67 15.44
C ASP A 11 1.61 9.81 14.61
N PHE A 12 2.92 10.05 14.75
CA PHE A 12 3.65 11.00 13.92
C PHE A 12 3.42 10.71 12.42
N LEU A 13 3.57 9.45 11.99
CA LEU A 13 3.42 9.09 10.58
C LEU A 13 1.98 9.29 10.08
N LEU A 14 0.98 8.91 10.89
CA LEU A 14 -0.44 9.11 10.57
C LEU A 14 -0.78 10.60 10.38
N ASP A 15 -0.22 11.46 11.23
CA ASP A 15 -0.46 12.91 11.18
C ASP A 15 0.18 13.60 9.97
N GLN A 16 1.24 13.02 9.38
CA GLN A 16 1.89 13.59 8.20
C GLN A 16 1.13 13.31 6.90
N ILE A 17 0.38 12.20 6.81
CA ILE A 17 -0.29 11.76 5.57
C ILE A 17 -1.16 12.87 4.95
N PRO A 18 -2.07 13.53 5.70
CA PRO A 18 -2.97 14.52 5.10
C PRO A 18 -2.24 15.72 4.51
N SER A 19 -1.14 16.17 5.12
CA SER A 19 -0.36 17.33 4.65
C SER A 19 0.40 17.02 3.37
N ILE A 20 1.02 15.84 3.30
CA ILE A 20 1.75 15.37 2.12
C ILE A 20 0.80 15.18 0.95
N LEU A 21 -0.32 14.49 1.17
CA LEU A 21 -1.31 14.25 0.12
C LEU A 21 -2.02 15.52 -0.31
N LYS A 22 -2.29 16.46 0.59
CA LYS A 22 -2.78 17.79 0.21
C LYS A 22 -1.86 18.42 -0.82
N SER A 23 -0.57 18.48 -0.50
CA SER A 23 0.42 19.13 -1.35
C SER A 23 0.47 18.44 -2.71
N PHE A 24 0.58 17.11 -2.74
CA PHE A 24 0.61 16.30 -3.96
C PHE A 24 -0.65 16.41 -4.83
N LEU A 25 -1.83 16.26 -4.23
CA LEU A 25 -3.10 16.22 -4.96
C LEU A 25 -3.51 17.62 -5.47
N GLN A 26 -3.03 18.69 -4.85
CA GLN A 26 -3.30 20.07 -5.25
C GLN A 26 -2.21 20.67 -6.15
N SER A 27 -0.95 20.24 -6.03
CA SER A 27 0.17 20.78 -6.83
C SER A 27 0.30 20.15 -8.21
N SER A 28 -0.38 19.03 -8.46
CA SER A 28 -0.20 18.26 -9.68
C SER A 28 -0.96 18.87 -10.86
N GLN A 29 -0.34 19.83 -11.55
CA GLN A 29 -0.71 20.16 -12.94
C GLN A 29 -0.58 18.94 -13.88
N GLU A 30 0.17 17.92 -13.47
CA GLU A 30 0.47 16.70 -14.26
C GLU A 30 -0.53 15.55 -14.06
N VAL A 31 -1.39 15.60 -13.03
CA VAL A 31 -2.33 14.51 -12.76
C VAL A 31 -3.72 14.98 -13.11
N ASP A 32 -4.22 14.55 -14.26
CA ASP A 32 -5.65 14.62 -14.56
C ASP A 32 -6.41 14.08 -13.34
N HIS A 33 -7.25 14.94 -12.74
CA HIS A 33 -7.95 14.65 -11.49
C HIS A 33 -8.87 13.43 -11.61
N ASN A 34 -9.24 13.05 -12.83
CA ASN A 34 -10.06 11.88 -13.14
C ASN A 34 -9.23 10.66 -13.58
N ALA A 35 -7.94 10.82 -13.89
CA ALA A 35 -7.12 9.69 -14.30
C ALA A 35 -6.86 8.73 -13.11
N PRO A 36 -6.83 7.41 -13.37
CA PRO A 36 -6.52 6.44 -12.34
C PRO A 36 -5.07 6.59 -11.89
N ILE A 37 -4.85 6.54 -10.58
CA ILE A 37 -3.51 6.49 -9.99
C ILE A 37 -3.48 5.48 -8.86
N ARG A 38 -2.28 5.01 -8.53
CA ARG A 38 -2.02 4.07 -7.44
C ARG A 38 -1.07 4.69 -6.43
N ILE A 39 -1.49 4.76 -5.18
CA ILE A 39 -0.63 5.14 -4.06
C ILE A 39 -0.16 3.87 -3.36
N VAL A 40 1.15 3.73 -3.21
CA VAL A 40 1.77 2.65 -2.44
C VAL A 40 2.31 3.24 -1.16
N GLY A 41 1.66 2.93 -0.04
CA GLY A 41 2.19 3.23 1.28
C GLY A 41 3.34 2.30 1.60
N HIS A 42 4.51 2.86 1.87
CA HIS A 42 5.69 2.13 2.32
C HIS A 42 5.95 2.48 3.79
N THR A 43 5.67 1.56 4.71
CA THR A 43 5.73 1.79 6.16
C THR A 43 6.67 0.79 6.86
N PRO A 44 7.34 1.16 7.97
CA PRO A 44 8.12 0.22 8.76
C PRO A 44 7.21 -0.81 9.45
N THR A 45 7.44 -2.11 9.25
CA THR A 45 6.59 -3.16 9.84
C THR A 45 6.57 -3.12 11.36
N VAL A 46 7.64 -2.64 11.98
CA VAL A 46 7.79 -2.56 13.44
C VAL A 46 6.74 -1.66 14.13
N ILE A 47 6.07 -0.75 13.40
CA ILE A 47 5.00 0.10 13.95
C ILE A 47 3.61 -0.52 13.83
N LEU A 48 3.52 -1.69 13.20
CA LEU A 48 2.29 -2.44 13.03
C LEU A 48 2.13 -3.44 14.17
N ASP A 49 0.91 -3.92 14.34
CA ASP A 49 0.60 -5.01 15.25
C ASP A 49 0.82 -6.33 14.51
N SER A 50 1.73 -7.16 15.01
CA SER A 50 1.99 -8.47 14.43
C SER A 50 0.90 -9.49 14.74
N ALA A 51 0.03 -9.23 15.71
CA ALA A 51 -1.16 -10.04 15.97
C ALA A 51 -2.27 -9.76 14.94
N ASP A 52 -2.32 -8.54 14.40
CA ASP A 52 -3.29 -8.13 13.39
C ASP A 52 -2.72 -7.02 12.48
N TYR A 53 -1.98 -7.44 11.46
CA TYR A 53 -1.39 -6.52 10.49
C TYR A 53 -2.45 -5.72 9.74
N LEU A 54 -3.58 -6.34 9.41
CA LEU A 54 -4.60 -5.67 8.62
C LEU A 54 -5.26 -4.55 9.42
N ALA A 55 -5.72 -4.83 10.64
CA ALA A 55 -6.29 -3.81 11.52
C ALA A 55 -5.29 -2.70 11.83
N SER A 56 -4.00 -3.03 11.95
CA SER A 56 -2.97 -2.02 12.23
C SER A 56 -2.53 -1.20 11.01
N ILE A 57 -2.80 -1.64 9.77
CA ILE A 57 -2.58 -0.87 8.54
C ILE A 57 -3.78 0.05 8.24
N GLN A 58 -4.99 -0.39 8.55
CA GLN A 58 -6.24 0.29 8.23
C GLN A 58 -6.23 1.81 8.51
N PRO A 59 -5.74 2.32 9.66
CA PRO A 59 -5.68 3.76 9.92
C PRO A 59 -4.81 4.55 8.92
N PHE A 60 -3.75 3.93 8.38
CA PHE A 60 -2.92 4.58 7.36
C PHE A 60 -3.68 4.72 6.05
N VAL A 61 -4.40 3.65 5.66
CA VAL A 61 -5.24 3.62 4.47
C VAL A 61 -6.37 4.64 4.58
N GLU A 62 -7.05 4.69 5.72
CA GLU A 62 -8.13 5.66 5.98
C GLU A 62 -7.63 7.10 5.86
N LYS A 63 -6.46 7.43 6.44
CA LYS A 63 -5.85 8.76 6.27
C LYS A 63 -5.57 9.12 4.81
N VAL A 64 -5.18 8.13 4.00
CA VAL A 64 -4.98 8.33 2.55
C VAL A 64 -6.33 8.59 1.89
N GLN A 65 -7.34 7.74 2.13
CA GLN A 65 -8.67 7.85 1.53
C GLN A 65 -9.39 9.15 1.93
N ASP A 66 -9.30 9.56 3.20
CA ASP A 66 -9.83 10.82 3.72
C ASP A 66 -9.17 12.03 3.06
N ALA A 67 -7.86 11.99 2.85
CA ALA A 67 -7.17 13.06 2.13
C ALA A 67 -7.62 13.12 0.66
N VAL A 68 -7.78 11.97 0.01
CA VAL A 68 -8.29 11.89 -1.37
C VAL A 68 -9.71 12.44 -1.46
N SER A 69 -10.64 11.99 -0.61
CA SER A 69 -12.02 12.47 -0.61
C SER A 69 -12.11 13.98 -0.34
N LYS A 70 -11.23 14.51 0.52
CA LYS A 70 -11.15 15.94 0.82
C LYS A 70 -10.67 16.79 -0.35
N TYR A 71 -9.66 16.33 -1.10
CA TYR A 71 -9.00 17.13 -2.15
C TYR A 71 -9.42 16.74 -3.59
N ARG A 72 -10.07 15.58 -3.76
CA ARG A 72 -10.65 15.07 -5.00
C ARG A 72 -12.02 14.46 -4.71
N ARG A 73 -13.03 15.30 -4.43
CA ARG A 73 -14.36 14.87 -3.94
C ARG A 73 -15.09 13.84 -4.79
N ALA A 74 -14.87 13.83 -6.10
CA ALA A 74 -15.48 12.87 -7.02
C ALA A 74 -14.65 11.59 -7.19
N ALA A 75 -13.48 11.51 -6.54
CA ALA A 75 -12.62 10.37 -6.71
C ALA A 75 -13.07 9.19 -5.84
N GLU A 76 -13.09 8.01 -6.45
CA GLU A 76 -13.34 6.76 -5.75
C GLU A 76 -12.01 6.12 -5.36
N THR A 77 -12.00 5.44 -4.21
CA THR A 77 -10.80 4.77 -3.69
C THR A 77 -11.06 3.31 -3.38
N CYS A 78 -10.03 2.47 -3.55
CA CYS A 78 -10.06 1.07 -3.19
C CYS A 78 -8.76 0.69 -2.46
N PHE A 79 -8.85 -0.13 -1.42
CA PHE A 79 -7.70 -0.77 -0.77
C PHE A 79 -7.60 -2.22 -1.25
N PRO A 80 -6.85 -2.51 -2.34
CA PRO A 80 -6.88 -3.85 -2.92
C PRO A 80 -6.01 -4.86 -2.18
N ALA A 81 -4.84 -4.47 -1.69
CA ALA A 81 -3.92 -5.41 -1.06
C ALA A 81 -2.89 -4.74 -0.16
N ALA A 82 -2.36 -5.54 0.78
CA ALA A 82 -1.15 -5.26 1.55
C ALA A 82 -0.20 -6.46 1.55
N GLU A 83 1.10 -6.18 1.58
CA GLU A 83 2.19 -7.15 1.63
C GLU A 83 3.08 -6.84 2.83
N ILE A 84 3.21 -7.80 3.75
CA ILE A 84 3.96 -7.66 4.99
C ILE A 84 5.32 -8.34 4.84
N HIS A 85 6.40 -7.57 4.94
CA HIS A 85 7.75 -8.13 5.09
C HIS A 85 8.30 -7.85 6.49
N SER A 86 9.36 -8.54 6.87
CA SER A 86 9.98 -8.43 8.20
C SER A 86 10.35 -7.00 8.60
N LYS A 87 10.80 -6.17 7.64
CA LYS A 87 11.22 -4.77 7.90
C LYS A 87 10.25 -3.73 7.37
N HIS A 88 9.59 -4.02 6.26
CA HIS A 88 8.77 -3.06 5.52
C HIS A 88 7.44 -3.68 5.15
N THR A 89 6.39 -2.89 5.25
CA THR A 89 5.05 -3.24 4.82
C THR A 89 4.65 -2.30 3.71
N PHE A 90 4.00 -2.86 2.69
CA PHE A 90 3.45 -2.13 1.56
C PHE A 90 1.93 -2.27 1.56
N PHE A 91 1.20 -1.16 1.52
CA PHE A 91 -0.24 -1.17 1.29
C PHE A 91 -0.56 -0.36 0.04
N VAL A 92 -1.63 -0.73 -0.66
CA VAL A 92 -2.02 -0.09 -1.92
C VAL A 92 -3.33 0.66 -1.73
N VAL A 93 -3.44 1.87 -2.26
CA VAL A 93 -4.71 2.58 -2.43
C VAL A 93 -4.82 2.99 -3.88
N ASP A 94 -5.80 2.43 -4.56
CA ASP A 94 -6.12 2.80 -5.94
C ASP A 94 -7.16 3.92 -5.93
N ILE A 95 -6.97 4.89 -6.83
CA ILE A 95 -7.82 6.07 -6.98
C ILE A 95 -8.35 6.06 -8.42
N ASN A 96 -9.66 6.19 -8.61
CA ASN A 96 -10.36 6.21 -9.91
C ASN A 96 -10.08 5.02 -10.82
N ASN A 97 -9.72 3.86 -10.26
CA ASN A 97 -9.50 2.63 -11.02
C ASN A 97 -10.81 1.86 -11.27
N HIS A 98 -11.83 2.53 -11.81
CA HIS A 98 -13.20 1.98 -11.97
C HIS A 98 -13.25 0.75 -12.88
N ASN A 99 -12.27 0.60 -13.78
CA ASN A 99 -12.23 -0.47 -14.77
C ASN A 99 -11.61 -1.76 -14.23
N TYR A 100 -11.09 -1.75 -13.00
CA TYR A 100 -10.54 -2.94 -12.39
C TYR A 100 -11.60 -3.60 -11.51
N ASP A 101 -12.19 -4.67 -12.02
CA ASP A 101 -13.07 -5.52 -11.24
C ASP A 101 -12.22 -6.42 -10.35
N TYR A 102 -11.88 -5.91 -9.17
CA TYR A 102 -11.09 -6.63 -8.18
C TYR A 102 -11.72 -7.95 -7.76
N GLU A 103 -13.04 -8.09 -7.89
CA GLU A 103 -13.76 -9.29 -7.49
C GLU A 103 -13.69 -10.39 -8.55
N ASN A 104 -13.77 -10.04 -9.85
CA ASN A 104 -13.89 -11.04 -10.92
C ASN A 104 -12.70 -11.12 -11.89
N THR A 105 -11.80 -10.13 -11.93
CA THR A 105 -10.73 -10.12 -12.94
C THR A 105 -9.51 -10.95 -12.52
N GLN A 106 -9.52 -12.22 -12.90
CA GLN A 106 -8.40 -13.14 -12.68
C GLN A 106 -7.21 -12.92 -13.65
N ARG A 107 -7.32 -12.01 -14.63
CA ARG A 107 -6.47 -12.03 -15.83
C ARG A 107 -5.82 -10.72 -16.26
N VAL A 108 -6.34 -9.56 -15.87
CA VAL A 108 -5.84 -8.29 -16.43
C VAL A 108 -5.01 -7.56 -15.39
N ALA A 109 -3.74 -7.32 -15.71
CA ALA A 109 -2.89 -6.40 -14.97
C ALA A 109 -3.14 -4.99 -15.52
N THR A 110 -3.86 -4.15 -14.78
CA THR A 110 -4.06 -2.75 -15.20
C THR A 110 -2.87 -1.92 -14.76
N ILE A 111 -2.13 -1.45 -15.76
CA ILE A 111 -0.98 -0.56 -15.60
C ILE A 111 -1.53 0.84 -15.37
N ILE A 112 -1.34 1.36 -14.16
CA ILE A 112 -1.71 2.75 -13.81
C ILE A 112 -0.52 3.44 -13.14
N PRO A 113 -0.39 4.78 -13.25
CA PRO A 113 0.69 5.53 -12.62
C PRO A 113 0.81 5.27 -11.12
N VAL A 114 1.97 4.79 -10.69
CA VAL A 114 2.30 4.52 -9.29
C VAL A 114 3.03 5.69 -8.63
N TYR A 115 2.56 6.05 -7.43
CA TYR A 115 3.19 7.00 -6.52
C TYR A 115 3.51 6.31 -5.20
N ILE A 116 4.74 6.45 -4.72
CA ILE A 116 5.16 5.82 -3.47
C ILE A 116 5.06 6.85 -2.35
N LEU A 117 4.18 6.61 -1.39
CA LEU A 117 4.08 7.33 -0.13
C LEU A 117 5.02 6.67 0.87
N ARG A 118 6.24 7.19 0.98
CA ARG A 118 7.25 6.68 1.90
C ARG A 118 6.99 7.23 3.30
N LEU A 119 6.52 6.38 4.21
CA LEU A 119 6.26 6.72 5.61
C LEU A 119 7.53 6.45 6.42
N SER A 120 8.27 7.51 6.71
CA SER A 120 9.49 7.46 7.51
C SER A 120 9.59 8.70 8.39
N LYS A 121 10.69 8.89 9.12
CA LYS A 121 10.93 10.14 9.88
C LYS A 121 10.82 11.41 9.03
N ARG A 122 11.03 11.29 7.71
CA ARG A 122 10.77 12.35 6.72
C ARG A 122 9.88 11.78 5.63
N PRO A 123 8.55 11.81 5.81
CA PRO A 123 7.67 11.17 4.86
C PRO A 123 7.58 11.98 3.57
N THR A 124 7.53 11.27 2.44
CA THR A 124 7.54 11.85 1.09
C THR A 124 6.60 11.10 0.18
N ILE A 125 6.18 11.75 -0.92
CA ILE A 125 5.47 11.10 -2.01
C ILE A 125 6.15 11.44 -3.33
N SER A 126 6.38 10.43 -4.17
CA SER A 126 7.00 10.64 -5.48
C SER A 126 6.47 9.64 -6.51
N ARG A 127 6.40 10.08 -7.77
CA ARG A 127 6.10 9.23 -8.92
C ARG A 127 7.20 8.17 -9.09
N ASN A 128 6.81 6.92 -9.37
CA ASN A 128 7.76 5.85 -9.70
C ASN A 128 7.31 5.03 -10.92
N PRO A 129 7.70 5.42 -12.15
CA PRO A 129 7.27 4.74 -13.38
C PRO A 129 7.74 3.28 -13.48
N GLY A 130 8.89 2.95 -12.89
CA GLY A 130 9.39 1.57 -12.86
C GLY A 130 8.48 0.61 -12.10
N TRP A 131 7.55 1.14 -11.29
CA TRP A 131 6.63 0.35 -10.49
C TRP A 131 5.28 0.11 -11.16
N ASP A 132 4.93 0.82 -12.23
CA ASP A 132 3.58 0.73 -12.82
C ASP A 132 3.24 -0.68 -13.28
N GLU A 133 4.10 -1.23 -14.13
CA GLU A 133 3.91 -2.57 -14.69
C GLU A 133 4.21 -3.66 -13.65
N TYR A 134 5.22 -3.43 -12.80
CA TYR A 134 5.56 -4.35 -11.73
C TYR A 134 4.40 -4.55 -10.76
N LEU A 135 3.79 -3.47 -10.25
CA LEU A 135 2.67 -3.59 -9.33
C LEU A 135 1.42 -4.15 -9.99
N ALA A 136 1.15 -3.77 -11.24
CA ALA A 136 0.02 -4.32 -11.98
C ALA A 136 0.10 -5.86 -12.04
N ARG A 137 1.28 -6.40 -12.35
CA ARG A 137 1.52 -7.85 -12.34
C ARG A 137 1.50 -8.44 -10.94
N ARG A 138 2.09 -7.78 -9.95
CA ARG A 138 2.13 -8.26 -8.56
C ARG A 138 0.72 -8.41 -7.99
N LEU A 139 -0.13 -7.40 -8.15
CA LEU A 139 -1.53 -7.45 -7.70
C LEU A 139 -2.34 -8.55 -8.43
N ALA A 140 -2.13 -8.72 -9.73
CA ALA A 140 -2.77 -9.80 -10.49
C ALA A 140 -2.33 -11.19 -10.00
N ASN A 141 -1.07 -11.34 -9.59
CA ASN A 141 -0.55 -12.58 -9.00
C ASN A 141 -1.15 -12.83 -7.60
N ILE A 142 -1.18 -11.81 -6.73
CA ILE A 142 -1.82 -11.90 -5.41
C ILE A 142 -3.30 -12.32 -5.58
N ARG A 143 -4.07 -11.63 -6.44
CA ARG A 143 -5.47 -11.99 -6.69
C ARG A 143 -5.64 -13.43 -7.17
N ARG A 144 -4.72 -13.95 -7.99
CA ARG A 144 -4.75 -15.34 -8.46
C ARG A 144 -4.48 -16.36 -7.35
N GLY A 145 -3.68 -16.00 -6.35
CA GLY A 145 -3.39 -16.84 -5.18
C GLY A 145 -4.56 -16.90 -4.19
N HIS A 146 -5.24 -15.77 -3.99
CA HIS A 146 -6.31 -15.58 -2.99
C HIS A 146 -7.71 -15.71 -3.61
N GLN A 147 -7.96 -16.74 -4.42
CA GLN A 147 -9.24 -16.89 -5.14
C GLN A 147 -10.40 -16.94 -4.15
N ASN A 148 -11.36 -16.03 -4.30
CA ASN A 148 -12.57 -15.85 -3.48
C ASN A 148 -12.39 -15.15 -2.13
N GLU A 149 -11.20 -14.66 -1.79
CA GLU A 149 -11.04 -13.81 -0.61
C GLU A 149 -11.55 -12.38 -0.90
N PRO A 150 -12.26 -11.74 0.05
CA PRO A 150 -12.64 -10.35 -0.10
C PRO A 150 -11.41 -9.45 -0.01
N LEU A 151 -11.49 -8.27 -0.60
CA LEU A 151 -10.47 -7.24 -0.38
C LEU A 151 -10.51 -6.70 1.05
N PRO A 152 -9.37 -6.19 1.57
CA PRO A 152 -8.04 -6.23 0.96
C PRO A 152 -7.40 -7.61 1.06
N LEU A 153 -6.65 -7.99 0.02
CA LEU A 153 -5.83 -9.21 0.05
C LEU A 153 -4.56 -8.98 0.86
N LEU A 154 -4.22 -9.93 1.73
CA LEU A 154 -3.06 -9.82 2.62
C LEU A 154 -2.07 -10.95 2.37
N GLU A 155 -0.85 -10.62 1.93
CA GLU A 155 0.27 -11.56 1.91
C GLU A 155 1.21 -11.27 3.10
N ASP A 156 1.27 -12.21 4.05
CA ASP A 156 2.22 -12.16 5.17
C ASP A 156 3.49 -12.94 4.83
N LEU A 157 4.52 -12.22 4.39
CA LEU A 157 5.81 -12.78 4.01
C LEU A 157 6.81 -12.84 5.16
N THR A 158 6.42 -12.44 6.37
CA THR A 158 7.28 -12.59 7.57
C THR A 158 7.50 -14.05 7.94
N LYS A 159 6.57 -14.93 7.54
CA LYS A 159 6.58 -16.37 7.85
C LYS A 159 7.31 -17.21 6.80
N HIS A 160 7.61 -16.64 5.63
CA HIS A 160 8.32 -17.35 4.56
C HIS A 160 9.80 -17.60 4.87
N ASP A 161 10.34 -17.00 5.93
CA ASP A 161 11.70 -17.28 6.44
C ASP A 161 11.80 -18.60 7.22
N GLU A 162 10.69 -19.30 7.52
CA GLU A 162 10.74 -20.55 8.31
C GLU A 162 10.74 -21.85 7.47
N HIS A 163 10.38 -21.83 6.17
CA HIS A 163 10.26 -23.05 5.36
C HIS A 163 10.90 -22.92 3.95
N HIS A 164 12.24 -22.85 3.87
CA HIS A 164 13.07 -23.55 2.86
C HIS A 164 14.57 -23.22 3.03
N PHE A 165 15.28 -24.05 3.79
CA PHE A 165 16.64 -24.47 3.42
C PHE A 165 16.60 -25.99 3.27
N PRO A 166 16.44 -26.54 2.06
CA PRO A 166 16.73 -27.95 1.83
C PRO A 166 18.24 -28.09 1.60
N GLY A 167 18.92 -28.78 2.52
CA GLY A 167 20.31 -29.25 2.39
C GLY A 167 21.35 -28.14 2.52
N GLY A 168 22.21 -28.12 3.54
CA GLY A 168 23.14 -29.21 3.79
C GLY A 168 24.32 -29.11 2.82
N LEU A 169 25.32 -28.31 3.19
CA LEU A 169 26.73 -28.59 2.90
C LEU A 169 27.59 -27.76 3.86
N GLN A 170 27.95 -28.43 4.96
CA GLN A 170 29.21 -28.21 5.64
C GLN A 170 30.33 -28.62 4.68
N SER A 171 31.25 -27.72 4.37
CA SER A 171 32.72 -27.88 4.54
C SER A 171 33.43 -26.59 4.16
#